data_AF-A0A437LPU8-F1
#
_entry.id   AF-A0A437LPU8-F1
#
_cell.length_a   1.000
_cell.length_b   1.000
_cell.length_c   1.000
_cell.angle_alpha   90.00
_cell.angle_beta   90.00
_cell.angle_gamma   90.00
#
_symmetry.space_group_name_H-M   'P 1'
#
loop_
_entity.id
_entity.type
_entity.pdbx_description
1 polymer ?
#
loop_
_entity_poly.entity_id
_entity_poly.type
_entity_poly.pdbx_seq_one_letter_code
_entity_poly.pdbx_strand_id
1 'polypeptide(L)'
;MLRAAACACLAVLAAPAPAESPPPFADFTFKRVKPPKPGQTRRITVQIAPKAPEAPAPAPKAAAPAAPGAPLPYAWFWDAVPPAGPGLGGVEAALALLRQPPAGASAVAAPRLDALRRIAETHGVSILTATVGTRISPALVLAVIAVESAGQSDAVSRAGATGLMQLMPATAQRFGVADRLVADQNIRGGVRYLDWLMDHFDDDPVLALAGYNAGEGAVRSHAGVPPFAETRGYVPKVLAAWSIARGLCLTPPRLITDGCVFVTRRAATNG
;
A
#
# COMPACT_ATOMS: atom_id res chain seq x y z
N MET A 1 46.70 -5.19 68.84
CA MET A 1 45.40 -5.86 68.64
C MET A 1 44.48 -4.92 67.89
N LEU A 2 44.25 -5.11 66.60
CA LEU A 2 43.07 -4.60 65.88
C LEU A 2 42.86 -5.45 64.63
N ARG A 3 41.63 -5.93 64.47
CA ARG A 3 41.19 -6.98 63.54
C ARG A 3 41.05 -6.44 62.11
N ALA A 4 41.57 -7.16 61.12
CA ALA A 4 41.24 -6.97 59.71
C ALA A 4 39.87 -7.60 59.42
N ALA A 5 38.92 -6.79 58.92
CA ALA A 5 37.64 -7.26 58.41
C ALA A 5 37.78 -7.57 56.91
N ALA A 6 37.63 -8.85 56.55
CA ALA A 6 37.56 -9.27 55.16
C ALA A 6 36.14 -9.03 54.63
N CYS A 7 36.02 -8.14 53.64
CA CYS A 7 34.78 -7.92 52.91
C CYS A 7 34.76 -8.90 51.72
N ALA A 8 33.95 -9.95 51.79
CA ALA A 8 33.78 -10.89 50.69
C ALA A 8 32.72 -10.36 49.70
N CYS A 9 33.16 -9.84 48.56
CA CYS A 9 32.30 -9.57 47.42
C CYS A 9 31.87 -10.90 46.78
N LEU A 10 30.59 -11.28 46.90
CA LEU A 10 30.00 -12.32 46.05
C LEU A 10 29.71 -11.72 44.66
N ALA A 11 30.51 -12.11 43.67
CA ALA A 11 30.18 -11.90 42.26
C ALA A 11 29.25 -13.05 41.81
N VAL A 12 27.98 -12.75 41.56
CA VAL A 12 27.04 -13.69 40.92
C VAL A 12 27.26 -13.63 39.41
N LEU A 13 27.91 -14.65 38.85
CA LEU A 13 27.99 -14.86 37.40
C LEU A 13 26.65 -15.49 36.95
N ALA A 14 25.83 -14.71 36.26
CA ALA A 14 24.65 -15.24 35.57
C ALA A 14 25.08 -15.88 34.24
N ALA A 15 24.89 -17.19 34.11
CA ALA A 15 25.06 -17.90 32.86
C ALA A 15 23.86 -17.63 31.92
N PRO A 16 24.06 -17.47 30.60
CA PRO A 16 22.95 -17.31 29.67
C PRO A 16 22.22 -18.64 29.49
N ALA A 17 20.91 -18.63 29.72
CA ALA A 17 20.04 -19.74 29.35
C ALA A 17 19.82 -19.75 27.83
N PRO A 18 19.89 -20.90 27.14
CA PRO A 18 19.52 -20.97 25.73
C PRO A 18 18.02 -20.73 25.58
N ALA A 19 17.65 -19.68 24.85
CA ALA A 19 16.27 -19.46 24.40
C ALA A 19 16.03 -20.35 23.17
N GLU A 20 15.19 -21.37 23.33
CA GLU A 20 14.78 -22.24 22.24
C GLU A 20 13.68 -21.53 21.43
N SER A 21 13.97 -21.23 20.16
CA SER A 21 12.99 -20.62 19.27
C SER A 21 11.86 -21.61 18.97
N PRO A 22 10.58 -21.19 19.00
CA PRO A 22 9.48 -22.08 18.65
C PRO A 22 9.59 -22.53 17.19
N PRO A 23 9.18 -23.76 16.88
CA PRO A 23 9.28 -24.31 15.54
C PRO A 23 8.48 -23.47 14.53
N PRO A 24 8.96 -23.37 13.28
CA PRO A 24 8.41 -22.47 12.25
C PRO A 24 6.98 -22.84 11.78
N PHE A 25 6.42 -23.95 12.21
CA PHE A 25 5.06 -24.37 11.90
C PHE A 25 4.47 -25.19 13.06
N ALA A 26 3.18 -25.01 13.33
CA ALA A 26 2.44 -25.84 14.26
C ALA A 26 2.33 -27.27 13.73
N ASP A 27 2.33 -28.27 14.62
CA ASP A 27 2.17 -29.68 14.27
C ASP A 27 0.91 -29.91 13.42
N PHE A 28 1.12 -30.22 12.14
CA PHE A 28 0.04 -30.51 11.21
C PHE A 28 -0.23 -32.02 11.20
N THR A 29 -1.42 -32.43 11.66
CA THR A 29 -1.84 -33.84 11.59
C THR A 29 -2.86 -34.02 10.46
N PHE A 30 -2.52 -34.80 9.44
CA PHE A 30 -3.45 -35.16 8.37
C PHE A 30 -4.52 -36.14 8.89
N LYS A 31 -5.75 -35.66 9.11
CA LYS A 31 -6.89 -36.56 9.31
C LYS A 31 -7.35 -37.10 7.96
N ARG A 32 -7.04 -38.38 7.67
CA ARG A 32 -7.65 -39.09 6.53
C ARG A 32 -9.13 -39.33 6.82
N VAL A 33 -9.99 -38.62 6.10
CA VAL A 33 -11.44 -38.82 6.15
C VAL A 33 -11.82 -39.87 5.11
N LYS A 34 -12.47 -40.96 5.54
CA LYS A 34 -13.00 -41.96 4.61
C LYS A 34 -14.13 -41.34 3.76
N PRO A 35 -14.18 -41.61 2.44
CA PRO A 35 -15.30 -41.19 1.62
C PRO A 35 -16.63 -41.71 2.18
N PRO A 36 -17.73 -40.92 2.09
CA PRO A 36 -19.05 -41.38 2.50
C PRO A 36 -19.48 -42.60 1.68
N LYS A 37 -20.18 -43.52 2.33
CA LYS A 37 -20.72 -44.72 1.67
C LYS A 37 -21.73 -44.31 0.57
N PRO A 38 -21.86 -45.08 -0.53
CA PRO A 38 -22.85 -44.80 -1.57
C PRO A 38 -24.25 -44.64 -0.95
N GLY A 39 -24.90 -43.49 -1.20
CA GLY A 39 -26.23 -43.16 -0.66
C GLY A 39 -26.27 -42.18 0.52
N GLN A 40 -25.13 -41.73 1.08
CA GLN A 40 -25.12 -40.65 2.08
C GLN A 40 -25.06 -39.26 1.46
N THR A 41 -26.17 -38.52 1.49
CA THR A 41 -26.22 -37.09 1.12
C THR A 41 -25.84 -36.18 2.29
N ARG A 42 -24.61 -36.30 2.82
CA ARG A 42 -24.05 -35.21 3.63
C ARG A 42 -23.41 -34.20 2.70
N ARG A 43 -24.22 -33.28 2.18
CA ARG A 43 -23.73 -32.09 1.48
C ARG A 43 -22.83 -31.34 2.46
N ILE A 44 -21.59 -31.08 2.07
CA ILE A 44 -20.71 -30.16 2.78
C ILE A 44 -21.47 -28.83 2.83
N THR A 45 -21.99 -28.48 4.01
CA THR A 45 -22.61 -27.19 4.20
C THR A 45 -21.46 -26.21 4.27
N VAL A 46 -21.12 -25.59 3.13
CA VAL A 46 -20.21 -24.44 3.12
C VAL A 46 -20.96 -23.34 3.84
N GLN A 47 -20.71 -23.22 5.15
CA GLN A 47 -21.14 -22.07 5.91
C GLN A 47 -20.25 -20.92 5.46
N ILE A 48 -20.73 -20.13 4.50
CA ILE A 48 -20.17 -18.81 4.23
C ILE A 48 -20.52 -17.99 5.47
N ALA A 49 -19.56 -17.82 6.37
CA ALA A 49 -19.73 -16.91 7.49
C ALA A 49 -20.13 -15.54 6.92
N PRO A 50 -21.17 -14.87 7.46
CA PRO A 50 -21.51 -13.53 7.01
C PRO A 50 -20.29 -12.64 7.15
N LYS A 51 -19.93 -11.92 6.07
CA LYS A 51 -18.85 -10.93 6.06
C LYS A 51 -19.04 -10.03 7.28
N ALA A 52 -18.03 -9.96 8.14
CA ALA A 52 -18.06 -9.12 9.33
C ALA A 52 -18.48 -7.70 8.93
N PRO A 53 -19.27 -6.99 9.78
CA PRO A 53 -19.69 -5.63 9.49
C PRO A 53 -18.49 -4.79 9.07
N GLU A 54 -18.55 -4.24 7.87
CA GLU A 54 -17.48 -3.41 7.32
C GLU A 54 -17.33 -2.21 8.26
N ALA A 55 -16.12 -2.04 8.83
CA ALA A 55 -15.81 -0.88 9.65
C ALA A 55 -16.18 0.39 8.87
N PRO A 56 -16.66 1.45 9.54
CA PRO A 56 -17.07 2.68 8.89
C PRO A 56 -15.99 3.17 7.92
N ALA A 57 -16.43 3.60 6.73
CA ALA A 57 -15.54 4.04 5.67
C ALA A 57 -14.59 5.13 6.21
N PRO A 58 -13.27 5.02 5.98
CA PRO A 58 -12.34 6.05 6.40
C PRO A 58 -12.72 7.40 5.80
N ALA A 59 -12.47 8.46 6.57
CA ALA A 59 -12.68 9.82 6.09
C ALA A 59 -11.81 10.07 4.83
N PRO A 60 -12.36 10.75 3.82
CA PRO A 60 -11.60 11.14 2.64
C PRO A 60 -10.42 12.04 3.00
N LYS A 61 -9.29 11.89 2.29
CA LYS A 61 -8.21 12.87 2.33
C LYS A 61 -8.58 14.12 1.52
N ALA A 62 -9.25 13.89 0.38
CA ALA A 62 -9.73 14.95 -0.49
C ALA A 62 -10.90 15.73 0.11
N ALA A 63 -10.91 17.02 -0.15
CA ALA A 63 -12.03 17.90 0.16
C ALA A 63 -13.22 17.69 -0.81
N ALA A 64 -14.34 18.36 -0.49
CA ALA A 64 -15.61 18.38 -1.18
C ALA A 64 -15.52 18.57 -2.72
N PRO A 65 -16.60 18.25 -3.49
CA PRO A 65 -16.64 18.42 -4.93
C PRO A 65 -16.11 19.77 -5.42
N ALA A 66 -15.50 19.77 -6.61
CA ALA A 66 -15.16 21.02 -7.28
C ALA A 66 -16.42 21.88 -7.46
N ALA A 67 -16.28 23.20 -7.31
CA ALA A 67 -17.38 24.12 -7.58
C ALA A 67 -17.88 23.95 -9.04
N PRO A 68 -19.19 24.12 -9.30
CA PRO A 68 -19.72 24.03 -10.65
C PRO A 68 -18.96 24.94 -11.61
N GLY A 69 -18.41 24.38 -12.70
CA GLY A 69 -17.64 25.11 -13.71
C GLY A 69 -16.16 25.35 -13.38
N ALA A 70 -15.66 24.93 -12.21
CA ALA A 70 -14.23 24.98 -11.93
C ALA A 70 -13.48 23.94 -12.78
N PRO A 71 -12.36 24.29 -13.44
CA PRO A 71 -11.61 23.36 -14.25
C PRO A 71 -11.02 22.23 -13.39
N LEU A 72 -11.28 20.99 -13.78
CA LEU A 72 -10.68 19.82 -13.15
C LEU A 72 -9.21 19.69 -13.59
N PRO A 73 -8.29 19.37 -12.65
CA PRO A 73 -6.92 19.06 -13.02
C PRO A 73 -6.86 17.91 -14.02
N TYR A 74 -6.07 18.10 -15.07
CA TYR A 74 -5.87 17.11 -16.14
C TYR A 74 -7.19 16.65 -16.78
N ALA A 75 -8.13 17.56 -17.07
CA ALA A 75 -9.39 17.24 -17.76
C ALA A 75 -9.16 16.37 -19.03
N TRP A 76 -8.14 16.72 -19.82
CA TRP A 76 -7.71 15.97 -21.01
C TRP A 76 -7.40 14.48 -20.75
N PHE A 77 -6.97 14.12 -19.53
CA PHE A 77 -6.73 12.73 -19.15
C PHE A 77 -8.06 11.98 -18.99
N TRP A 78 -9.04 12.63 -18.37
CA TRP A 78 -10.36 12.06 -18.08
C TRP A 78 -11.29 12.01 -19.28
N ASP A 79 -11.00 12.79 -20.33
CA ASP A 79 -11.70 12.68 -21.63
C ASP A 79 -11.37 11.36 -22.35
N ALA A 80 -10.19 10.79 -22.09
CA ALA A 80 -9.69 9.58 -22.76
C ALA A 80 -9.63 8.34 -21.86
N VAL A 81 -9.58 8.51 -20.54
CA VAL A 81 -9.64 7.41 -19.55
C VAL A 81 -10.96 7.55 -18.79
N PRO A 82 -11.99 6.73 -19.13
CA PRO A 82 -13.28 6.82 -18.48
C PRO A 82 -13.16 6.66 -16.96
N PRO A 83 -13.88 7.47 -16.17
CA PRO A 83 -13.85 7.38 -14.71
C PRO A 83 -14.56 6.14 -14.15
N ALA A 84 -15.14 5.30 -15.00
CA ALA A 84 -15.84 4.07 -14.66
C ALA A 84 -15.69 3.04 -15.81
N GLY A 85 -15.57 1.75 -15.47
CA GLY A 85 -15.59 0.64 -16.42
C GLY A 85 -14.47 -0.38 -16.16
N PRO A 86 -14.67 -1.67 -16.50
CA PRO A 86 -13.73 -2.71 -16.12
C PRO A 86 -12.44 -2.67 -16.95
N GLY A 87 -11.31 -2.70 -16.25
CA GLY A 87 -10.22 -3.60 -16.63
C GLY A 87 -8.86 -2.94 -16.82
N LEU A 88 -7.86 -3.71 -16.42
CA LEU A 88 -6.40 -3.52 -16.51
C LEU A 88 -5.87 -2.85 -17.81
N GLY A 89 -6.63 -2.89 -18.91
CA GLY A 89 -6.33 -2.17 -20.16
C GLY A 89 -6.42 -0.63 -20.04
N GLY A 90 -7.20 -0.12 -19.07
CA GLY A 90 -7.28 1.31 -18.78
C GLY A 90 -5.96 1.89 -18.28
N VAL A 91 -5.17 1.12 -17.53
CA VAL A 91 -3.86 1.58 -17.02
C VAL A 91 -2.84 1.69 -18.15
N GLU A 92 -2.79 0.73 -19.08
CA GLU A 92 -1.86 0.80 -20.22
C GLU A 92 -2.19 1.98 -21.14
N ALA A 93 -3.48 2.19 -21.44
CA ALA A 93 -3.97 3.35 -22.18
C ALA A 93 -3.66 4.66 -21.45
N ALA A 94 -3.92 4.72 -20.14
CA ALA A 94 -3.58 5.86 -19.29
C ALA A 94 -2.07 6.16 -19.33
N LEU A 95 -1.21 5.13 -19.25
CA LEU A 95 0.23 5.31 -19.34
C LEU A 95 0.71 5.78 -20.71
N ALA A 96 0.08 5.34 -21.79
CA ALA A 96 0.38 5.83 -23.14
C ALA A 96 0.02 7.32 -23.26
N LEU A 97 -1.14 7.69 -22.75
CA LEU A 97 -1.65 9.06 -22.72
C LEU A 97 -0.76 9.98 -21.85
N LEU A 98 -0.28 9.50 -20.71
CA LEU A 98 0.65 10.26 -19.85
C LEU A 98 2.03 10.47 -20.49
N ARG A 99 2.49 9.54 -21.34
CA ARG A 99 3.75 9.66 -22.09
C ARG A 99 3.63 10.67 -23.24
N GLN A 100 2.46 10.77 -23.85
CA GLN A 100 2.20 11.63 -25.01
C GLN A 100 0.89 12.39 -24.80
N PRO A 101 0.89 13.44 -23.94
CA PRO A 101 -0.31 14.25 -23.75
C PRO A 101 -0.70 14.99 -25.04
N PRO A 102 -1.98 15.35 -25.22
CA PRO A 102 -2.42 16.15 -26.36
C PRO A 102 -1.62 17.45 -26.52
N ALA A 103 -1.43 17.91 -27.76
CA ALA A 103 -0.71 19.15 -28.02
C ALA A 103 -1.34 20.32 -27.25
N GLY A 104 -0.49 21.09 -26.54
CA GLY A 104 -0.94 22.21 -25.71
C GLY A 104 -1.44 21.84 -24.31
N ALA A 105 -1.59 20.55 -23.99
CA ALA A 105 -1.94 20.11 -22.65
C ALA A 105 -0.73 20.19 -21.70
N SER A 106 -0.95 20.63 -20.46
CA SER A 106 0.08 20.58 -19.42
C SER A 106 0.38 19.14 -19.01
N ALA A 107 1.66 18.78 -18.99
CA ALA A 107 2.11 17.47 -18.53
C ALA A 107 1.76 17.22 -17.05
N VAL A 108 1.51 15.96 -16.70
CA VAL A 108 1.31 15.56 -15.31
C VAL A 108 2.63 15.63 -14.56
N ALA A 109 2.63 16.29 -13.41
CA ALA A 109 3.81 16.37 -12.55
C ALA A 109 4.14 14.97 -11.99
N ALA A 110 5.38 14.53 -12.18
CA ALA A 110 5.88 13.25 -11.69
C ALA A 110 7.18 13.43 -10.89
N PRO A 111 7.44 12.58 -9.88
CA PRO A 111 8.68 12.61 -9.13
C PRO A 111 9.88 12.28 -10.03
N ARG A 112 11.02 12.93 -9.78
CA ARG A 112 12.27 12.62 -10.48
C ARG A 112 12.75 11.20 -10.12
N LEU A 113 13.44 10.54 -11.05
CA LEU A 113 13.99 9.19 -10.84
C LEU A 113 14.85 9.10 -9.57
N ASP A 114 15.71 10.09 -9.31
CA ASP A 114 16.57 10.09 -8.12
C ASP A 114 15.81 10.29 -6.81
N ALA A 115 14.66 10.97 -6.84
CA ALA A 115 13.80 11.05 -5.66
C ALA A 115 13.20 9.68 -5.34
N LEU A 116 12.67 8.97 -6.34
CA LEU A 116 12.17 7.61 -6.16
C LEU A 116 13.25 6.64 -5.72
N ARG A 117 14.46 6.77 -6.26
CA ARG A 117 15.62 5.94 -5.87
C ARG A 117 15.94 6.11 -4.39
N ARG A 118 15.99 7.34 -3.88
CA ARG A 118 16.23 7.60 -2.44
C ARG A 118 15.14 6.99 -1.56
N ILE A 119 13.87 7.11 -1.95
CA ILE A 119 12.76 6.49 -1.20
C ILE A 119 12.92 4.96 -1.20
N ALA A 120 13.28 4.36 -2.34
CA ALA A 120 13.50 2.92 -2.45
C ALA A 120 14.73 2.43 -1.67
N GLU A 121 15.80 3.22 -1.61
CA GLU A 121 17.00 2.91 -0.80
C GLU A 121 16.67 2.93 0.69
N THR A 122 15.89 3.91 1.15
CA THR A 122 15.52 4.04 2.57
C THR A 122 14.45 3.04 3.01
N HIS A 123 13.42 2.80 2.19
CA HIS A 123 12.22 2.06 2.59
C HIS A 123 11.96 0.80 1.78
N GLY A 124 12.84 0.43 0.85
CA GLY A 124 12.62 -0.67 -0.09
C GLY A 124 12.34 -2.01 0.58
N VAL A 125 13.04 -2.34 1.66
CA VAL A 125 12.79 -3.58 2.43
C VAL A 125 11.39 -3.57 3.04
N SER A 126 10.99 -2.47 3.67
CA SER A 126 9.66 -2.32 4.26
C SER A 126 8.55 -2.36 3.21
N ILE A 127 8.78 -1.76 2.04
CA ILE A 127 7.86 -1.84 0.90
C ILE A 127 7.72 -3.29 0.42
N LEU A 128 8.84 -3.96 0.14
CA LEU A 128 8.83 -5.34 -0.35
C LEU A 128 8.12 -6.28 0.62
N THR A 129 8.49 -6.24 1.90
CA THR A 129 7.90 -7.09 2.94
C THR A 129 6.42 -6.81 3.15
N ALA A 130 5.97 -5.56 3.08
CA ALA A 130 4.56 -5.20 3.24
C ALA A 130 3.68 -5.72 2.09
N THR A 131 4.23 -5.89 0.89
CA THR A 131 3.49 -6.36 -0.29
C THR A 131 3.41 -7.88 -0.44
N VAL A 132 4.18 -8.65 0.34
CA VAL A 132 4.16 -10.12 0.27
C VAL A 132 2.76 -10.65 0.58
N GLY A 133 2.21 -11.47 -0.32
CA GLY A 133 0.87 -12.05 -0.18
C GLY A 133 -0.28 -11.10 -0.52
N THR A 134 0.00 -9.94 -1.11
CA THR A 134 -1.00 -8.96 -1.57
C THR A 134 -1.02 -8.85 -3.10
N ARG A 135 -2.02 -8.17 -3.67
CA ARG A 135 -2.09 -7.82 -5.09
C ARG A 135 -1.37 -6.50 -5.41
N ILE A 136 -0.61 -5.93 -4.48
CA ILE A 136 -0.01 -4.61 -4.65
C ILE A 136 1.45 -4.71 -5.05
N SER A 137 1.81 -4.14 -6.20
CA SER A 137 3.22 -4.06 -6.63
C SER A 137 4.04 -3.16 -5.70
N PRO A 138 5.26 -3.55 -5.31
CA PRO A 138 6.24 -2.67 -4.67
C PRO A 138 6.41 -1.33 -5.40
N ALA A 139 6.43 -1.34 -6.73
CA ALA A 139 6.54 -0.12 -7.53
C ALA A 139 5.33 0.80 -7.35
N LEU A 140 4.13 0.26 -7.15
CA LEU A 140 2.93 1.06 -6.86
C LEU A 140 3.04 1.72 -5.49
N VAL A 141 3.46 0.97 -4.47
CA VAL A 141 3.66 1.51 -3.11
C VAL A 141 4.67 2.65 -3.14
N LEU A 142 5.79 2.48 -3.85
CA LEU A 142 6.79 3.52 -4.03
C LEU A 142 6.21 4.78 -4.69
N ALA A 143 5.38 4.61 -5.73
CA ALA A 143 4.71 5.72 -6.40
C ALA A 143 3.73 6.45 -5.49
N VAL A 144 2.94 5.72 -4.70
CA VAL A 144 2.01 6.29 -3.73
C VAL A 144 2.77 7.07 -2.66
N ILE A 145 3.82 6.52 -2.05
CA ILE A 145 4.65 7.24 -1.06
C ILE A 145 5.22 8.53 -1.63
N ALA A 146 5.71 8.49 -2.88
CA ALA A 146 6.28 9.67 -3.52
C ALA A 146 5.26 10.79 -3.73
N VAL A 147 4.00 10.46 -4.05
CA VAL A 147 2.91 11.43 -4.25
C VAL A 147 2.33 11.92 -2.92
N GLU A 148 2.24 11.04 -1.92
CA GLU A 148 1.62 11.34 -0.63
C GLU A 148 2.52 12.17 0.29
N SER A 149 3.81 11.83 0.39
CA SER A 149 4.71 12.49 1.35
C SER A 149 6.09 12.85 0.80
N ALA A 150 6.35 12.55 -0.48
CA ALA A 150 7.69 12.63 -1.06
C ALA A 150 8.76 11.83 -0.28
N GLY A 151 8.35 10.80 0.46
CA GLY A 151 9.23 9.98 1.29
C GLY A 151 9.46 10.49 2.72
N GLN A 152 8.73 11.52 3.16
CA GLN A 152 8.81 12.04 4.53
C GLN A 152 7.93 11.20 5.47
N SER A 153 8.54 10.56 6.47
CA SER A 153 7.85 9.70 7.45
C SER A 153 7.12 10.48 8.53
N ASP A 154 7.46 11.74 8.72
CA ASP A 154 6.89 12.68 9.68
C ASP A 154 5.87 13.64 9.07
N ALA A 155 5.54 13.48 7.78
CA ALA A 155 4.59 14.34 7.09
C ALA A 155 3.20 14.27 7.75
N VAL A 156 2.61 15.45 8.02
CA VAL A 156 1.24 15.60 8.53
C VAL A 156 0.48 16.58 7.65
N SER A 157 -0.66 16.16 7.07
CA SER A 157 -1.52 17.05 6.29
C SER A 157 -2.40 17.92 7.17
N ARG A 158 -2.94 19.00 6.60
CA ARG A 158 -3.97 19.85 7.25
C ARG A 158 -5.22 19.08 7.69
N ALA A 159 -5.53 17.96 7.02
CA ALA A 159 -6.68 17.12 7.32
C ALA A 159 -6.34 16.03 8.37
N GLY A 160 -5.08 15.94 8.80
CA GLY A 160 -4.64 14.96 9.79
C GLY A 160 -4.18 13.62 9.20
N ALA A 161 -3.97 13.53 7.89
CA ALA A 161 -3.30 12.39 7.27
C ALA A 161 -1.81 12.38 7.70
N THR A 162 -1.24 11.20 7.98
CA THR A 162 0.09 11.13 8.62
C THR A 162 0.99 10.06 8.01
N GLY A 163 2.28 10.37 7.92
CA GLY A 163 3.36 9.46 7.54
C GLY A 163 3.50 9.23 6.05
N LEU A 164 4.29 8.21 5.69
CA LEU A 164 4.73 7.92 4.32
C LEU A 164 3.59 7.76 3.31
N MET A 165 2.55 7.05 3.70
CA MET A 165 1.37 6.78 2.85
C MET A 165 0.16 7.62 3.27
N GLN A 166 0.40 8.64 4.11
CA GLN A 166 -0.58 9.64 4.58
C GLN A 166 -1.88 9.00 5.05
N LEU A 167 -1.82 8.12 6.05
CA LEU A 167 -3.02 7.46 6.56
C LEU A 167 -3.84 8.40 7.44
N MET A 168 -5.13 8.49 7.17
CA MET A 168 -6.09 9.12 8.09
C MET A 168 -6.18 8.31 9.39
N PRO A 169 -6.50 8.94 10.54
CA PRO A 169 -6.58 8.23 11.82
C PRO A 169 -7.51 7.02 11.78
N ALA A 170 -8.70 7.16 11.18
CA ALA A 170 -9.67 6.08 11.04
C ALA A 170 -9.16 4.94 10.14
N THR A 171 -8.47 5.28 9.03
CA THR A 171 -7.83 4.28 8.15
C THR A 171 -6.76 3.49 8.90
N ALA A 172 -5.89 4.21 9.63
CA ALA A 172 -4.83 3.59 10.42
C ALA A 172 -5.39 2.62 11.45
N GLN A 173 -6.44 3.01 12.17
CA GLN A 173 -7.13 2.12 13.11
C GLN A 173 -7.70 0.89 12.40
N ARG A 174 -8.43 1.07 11.29
CA ARG A 174 -9.04 -0.03 10.51
C ARG A 174 -8.01 -1.04 10.02
N PHE A 175 -6.82 -0.58 9.64
CA PHE A 175 -5.77 -1.44 9.05
C PHE A 175 -4.63 -1.79 10.03
N GLY A 176 -4.84 -1.59 11.33
CA GLY A 176 -3.97 -2.10 12.40
C GLY A 176 -2.65 -1.34 12.55
N VAL A 177 -2.66 -0.02 12.34
CA VAL A 177 -1.52 0.87 12.54
C VAL A 177 -1.64 1.53 13.92
N ALA A 178 -0.74 1.21 14.84
CA ALA A 178 -0.72 1.79 16.18
C ALA A 178 -0.09 3.19 16.17
N ASP A 179 1.01 3.35 15.44
CA ASP A 179 1.68 4.63 15.25
C ASP A 179 1.93 4.89 13.76
N ARG A 180 1.33 5.97 13.26
CA ARG A 180 1.41 6.37 11.84
C ARG A 180 2.74 7.04 11.49
N LEU A 181 3.53 7.49 12.47
CA LEU A 181 4.86 8.07 12.26
C LEU A 181 5.94 6.98 12.16
N VAL A 182 5.65 5.76 12.60
CA VAL A 182 6.53 4.60 12.40
C VAL A 182 6.39 4.12 10.96
N ALA A 183 7.42 4.38 10.14
CA ALA A 183 7.46 4.09 8.70
C ALA A 183 6.94 2.69 8.35
N ASP A 184 7.44 1.65 9.02
CA ASP A 184 7.06 0.27 8.77
C ASP A 184 5.58 -0.02 9.05
N GLN A 185 5.03 0.56 10.12
CA GLN A 185 3.62 0.40 10.43
C GLN A 185 2.76 1.14 9.40
N ASN A 186 3.16 2.35 9.04
CA ASN A 186 2.46 3.17 8.05
C ASN A 186 2.43 2.49 6.67
N ILE A 187 3.56 1.96 6.21
CA ILE A 187 3.66 1.24 4.94
C ILE A 187 2.77 -0.02 4.98
N ARG A 188 2.87 -0.86 6.01
CA ARG A 188 2.03 -2.07 6.12
C ARG A 188 0.54 -1.74 6.13
N GLY A 189 0.13 -0.71 6.86
CA GLY A 189 -1.27 -0.28 6.90
C GLY A 189 -1.75 0.26 5.55
N GLY A 190 -0.95 1.09 4.89
CA GLY A 190 -1.29 1.64 3.58
C GLY A 190 -1.35 0.57 2.48
N VAL A 191 -0.45 -0.42 2.51
CA VAL A 191 -0.51 -1.55 1.59
C VAL A 191 -1.76 -2.41 1.82
N ARG A 192 -2.11 -2.71 3.08
CA ARG A 192 -3.36 -3.42 3.39
C ARG A 192 -4.60 -2.64 2.93
N TYR A 193 -4.58 -1.32 3.07
CA TYR A 193 -5.67 -0.49 2.59
C TYR A 193 -5.78 -0.50 1.06
N LEU A 194 -4.66 -0.36 0.34
CA LEU A 194 -4.63 -0.47 -1.12
C LEU A 194 -5.10 -1.84 -1.60
N ASP A 195 -4.62 -2.93 -0.98
CA ASP A 195 -5.06 -4.28 -1.34
C ASP A 195 -6.56 -4.44 -1.12
N TRP A 196 -7.08 -3.98 0.01
CA TRP A 196 -8.52 -3.99 0.26
C TRP A 196 -9.31 -3.18 -0.80
N LEU A 197 -8.80 -2.01 -1.22
CA LEU A 197 -9.43 -1.21 -2.28
C LEU A 197 -9.40 -1.90 -3.64
N MET A 198 -8.30 -2.58 -3.97
CA MET A 198 -8.23 -3.40 -5.19
C MET A 198 -9.29 -4.50 -5.17
N ASP A 199 -9.52 -5.16 -4.02
CA ASP A 199 -10.60 -6.17 -3.89
C ASP A 199 -11.96 -5.54 -4.07
N HIS A 200 -12.14 -4.39 -3.42
CA HIS A 200 -13.40 -3.68 -3.37
C HIS A 200 -13.86 -3.14 -4.74
N PHE A 201 -12.91 -2.88 -5.65
CA PHE A 201 -13.16 -2.34 -6.97
C PHE A 201 -12.76 -3.31 -8.10
N ASP A 202 -12.90 -4.62 -7.88
CA ASP A 202 -12.72 -5.66 -8.90
C ASP A 202 -11.37 -5.57 -9.65
N ASP A 203 -10.29 -5.34 -8.89
CA ASP A 203 -8.93 -5.14 -9.36
C ASP A 203 -8.74 -3.95 -10.34
N ASP A 204 -9.61 -2.92 -10.26
CA ASP A 204 -9.46 -1.66 -11.00
C ASP A 204 -8.52 -0.68 -10.26
N PRO A 205 -7.30 -0.42 -10.79
CA PRO A 205 -6.35 0.48 -10.12
C PRO A 205 -6.77 1.94 -10.14
N VAL A 206 -7.56 2.38 -11.12
CA VAL A 206 -8.04 3.77 -11.21
C VAL A 206 -9.03 4.03 -10.08
N LEU A 207 -9.97 3.12 -9.87
CA LEU A 207 -10.96 3.22 -8.79
C LEU A 207 -10.31 3.01 -7.42
N ALA A 208 -9.36 2.08 -7.30
CA ALA A 208 -8.62 1.87 -6.05
C ALA A 208 -7.82 3.12 -5.66
N LEU A 209 -7.10 3.75 -6.59
CA LEU A 209 -6.38 5.01 -6.32
C LEU A 209 -7.33 6.17 -6.00
N ALA A 210 -8.47 6.24 -6.67
CA ALA A 210 -9.50 7.23 -6.35
C ALA A 210 -10.06 7.02 -4.93
N GLY A 211 -10.34 5.77 -4.54
CA GLY A 211 -10.79 5.41 -3.20
C GLY A 211 -9.73 5.64 -2.13
N TYR A 212 -8.45 5.46 -2.45
CA TYR A 212 -7.35 5.75 -1.52
C TYR A 212 -7.30 7.23 -1.11
N ASN A 213 -7.61 8.14 -2.05
CA ASN A 213 -7.62 9.58 -1.80
C ASN A 213 -8.99 10.13 -1.35
N ALA A 214 -10.09 9.69 -1.98
CA ALA A 214 -11.44 10.21 -1.75
C ALA A 214 -12.33 9.31 -0.86
N GLY A 215 -11.81 8.18 -0.39
CA GLY A 215 -12.60 7.16 0.29
C GLY A 215 -13.46 6.34 -0.68
N GLU A 216 -13.65 5.06 -0.37
CA GLU A 216 -14.45 4.12 -1.18
C GLU A 216 -15.91 4.57 -1.31
N GLY A 217 -16.44 5.23 -0.28
CA GLY A 217 -17.82 5.71 -0.26
C GLY A 217 -18.07 6.77 -1.33
N ALA A 218 -17.11 7.68 -1.54
CA ALA A 218 -17.24 8.70 -2.59
C ALA A 218 -17.23 8.08 -3.98
N VAL A 219 -16.36 7.09 -4.22
CA VAL A 219 -16.29 6.38 -5.50
C VAL A 219 -17.60 5.65 -5.79
N ARG A 220 -18.16 4.94 -4.80
CA ARG A 220 -19.46 4.26 -4.95
C ARG A 220 -20.60 5.23 -5.24
N SER A 221 -20.70 6.33 -4.47
CA SER A 221 -21.76 7.32 -4.64
C SER A 221 -21.75 8.01 -6.01
N HIS A 222 -20.58 8.10 -6.65
CA HIS A 222 -20.43 8.68 -7.99
C HIS A 222 -20.36 7.63 -9.10
N ALA A 223 -20.49 6.34 -8.77
CA ALA A 223 -20.32 5.22 -9.70
C ALA A 223 -19.02 5.31 -10.53
N GLY A 224 -17.93 5.75 -9.89
CA GLY A 224 -16.65 6.03 -10.55
C GLY A 224 -15.82 7.07 -9.81
N VAL A 225 -14.76 7.55 -10.45
CA VAL A 225 -13.89 8.59 -9.85
C VAL A 225 -14.71 9.85 -9.55
N PRO A 226 -14.77 10.35 -8.30
CA PRO A 226 -15.57 11.52 -7.97
C PRO A 226 -15.04 12.78 -8.67
N PRO A 227 -15.87 13.82 -8.90
CA PRO A 227 -15.47 15.08 -9.51
C PRO A 227 -14.76 16.00 -8.50
N PHE A 228 -13.89 15.43 -7.67
CA PHE A 228 -13.09 16.15 -6.69
C PHE A 228 -11.80 16.55 -7.39
N ALA A 229 -11.51 17.85 -7.45
CA ALA A 229 -10.32 18.36 -8.16
C ALA A 229 -9.04 17.69 -7.65
N GLU A 230 -8.93 17.46 -6.35
CA GLU A 230 -7.81 16.77 -5.73
C GLU A 230 -7.68 15.33 -6.25
N THR A 231 -8.75 14.54 -6.22
CA THR A 231 -8.76 13.13 -6.64
C THR A 231 -8.52 12.98 -8.14
N ARG A 232 -9.13 13.85 -8.96
CA ARG A 232 -8.91 13.91 -10.41
C ARG A 232 -7.48 14.30 -10.77
N GLY A 233 -6.81 15.07 -9.91
CA GLY A 233 -5.38 15.35 -9.99
C GLY A 233 -4.48 14.24 -9.44
N TYR A 234 -4.95 13.49 -8.43
CA TYR A 234 -4.19 12.48 -7.71
C TYR A 234 -3.92 11.24 -8.56
N VAL A 235 -4.95 10.65 -9.17
CA VAL A 235 -4.82 9.39 -9.93
C VAL A 235 -3.78 9.49 -11.05
N PRO A 236 -3.80 10.52 -11.94
CA PRO A 236 -2.79 10.65 -13.00
C PRO A 236 -1.37 10.81 -12.45
N LYS A 237 -1.20 11.52 -11.31
CA LYS A 237 0.11 11.71 -10.67
C LYS A 237 0.68 10.39 -10.15
N VAL A 238 -0.14 9.55 -9.53
CA VAL A 238 0.31 8.22 -9.07
C VAL A 238 0.65 7.32 -10.25
N LEU A 239 -0.15 7.31 -11.32
CA LEU A 239 0.16 6.53 -12.52
C LEU A 239 1.44 7.01 -13.21
N ALA A 240 1.67 8.32 -13.29
CA ALA A 240 2.91 8.89 -13.82
C ALA A 240 4.12 8.53 -12.93
N ALA A 241 3.97 8.62 -11.61
CA ALA A 241 5.00 8.19 -10.66
C ALA A 241 5.28 6.68 -10.77
N TRP A 242 4.25 5.84 -10.95
CA TRP A 242 4.40 4.40 -11.13
C TRP A 242 5.15 4.06 -12.41
N SER A 243 4.91 4.79 -13.50
CA SER A 243 5.63 4.62 -14.77
C SER A 243 7.15 4.80 -14.61
N ILE A 244 7.58 5.67 -13.69
CA ILE A 244 9.01 5.88 -13.39
C ILE A 244 9.48 4.84 -12.36
N ALA A 245 8.69 4.59 -11.31
CA ALA A 245 9.02 3.65 -10.23
C ALA A 245 9.25 2.22 -10.74
N ARG A 246 8.45 1.74 -11.69
CA ARG A 246 8.62 0.40 -12.29
C ARG A 246 9.95 0.24 -13.03
N GLY A 247 10.57 1.33 -13.48
CA GLY A 247 11.90 1.33 -14.08
C GLY A 247 13.04 1.13 -13.07
N LEU A 248 12.76 1.27 -11.77
CA LEU A 248 13.71 0.94 -10.70
C LEU A 248 13.69 -0.54 -10.32
N CYS A 249 12.76 -1.33 -10.87
CA CYS A 249 12.71 -2.77 -10.61
C CYS A 249 13.70 -3.53 -11.52
N LEU A 250 14.31 -4.61 -11.01
CA LEU A 250 15.17 -5.52 -11.78
C LEU A 250 14.48 -6.03 -13.04
N THR A 251 13.21 -6.38 -12.90
CA THR A 251 12.30 -6.71 -14.00
C THR A 251 11.13 -5.74 -13.91
N PRO A 252 10.99 -4.79 -14.84
CA PRO A 252 9.90 -3.82 -14.80
C PRO A 252 8.52 -4.51 -14.87
N PRO A 253 7.68 -4.41 -13.82
CA PRO A 253 6.35 -5.03 -13.80
C PRO A 253 5.49 -4.50 -14.94
N ARG A 254 4.67 -5.35 -15.61
CA ARG A 254 3.76 -4.92 -16.68
C ARG A 254 2.48 -4.33 -16.12
N LEU A 255 1.94 -4.96 -15.07
CA LEU A 255 0.72 -4.60 -14.36
C LEU A 255 1.03 -3.95 -13.01
N ILE A 256 0.09 -3.16 -12.49
CA ILE A 256 0.18 -2.58 -11.14
C ILE A 256 0.14 -3.65 -10.04
N THR A 257 -0.28 -4.87 -10.38
CA THR A 257 -0.32 -6.01 -9.48
C THR A 257 0.94 -6.89 -9.55
N ASP A 258 1.81 -6.68 -10.54
CA ASP A 258 3.00 -7.50 -10.70
C ASP A 258 4.04 -7.17 -9.61
N GLY A 259 4.52 -8.20 -8.92
CA GLY A 259 5.61 -8.07 -7.97
C GLY A 259 6.91 -7.59 -8.64
N CYS A 260 7.76 -6.90 -7.89
CA CYS A 260 9.06 -6.48 -8.38
C CYS A 260 10.07 -6.35 -7.25
N VAL A 261 11.37 -6.39 -7.56
CA VAL A 261 12.45 -6.12 -6.61
C VAL A 261 13.25 -4.92 -7.11
N PHE A 262 13.47 -3.92 -6.26
CA PHE A 262 14.21 -2.71 -6.64
C PHE A 262 15.70 -2.99 -6.86
N VAL A 263 16.29 -2.31 -7.85
CA VAL A 263 17.73 -2.19 -8.03
C VAL A 263 18.25 -1.18 -7.02
N THR A 264 18.49 -1.62 -5.78
CA THR A 264 19.23 -0.81 -4.82
C THR A 264 20.71 -1.00 -5.08
N ARG A 265 21.49 0.08 -5.08
CA ARG A 265 22.94 -0.06 -5.07
C ARG A 265 23.29 -0.72 -3.73
N ARG A 266 23.57 -2.03 -3.73
CA ARG A 266 24.44 -2.56 -2.67
C ARG A 266 25.67 -1.68 -2.70
N ALA A 267 26.03 -1.11 -1.55
CA ALA A 267 27.33 -0.48 -1.39
C ALA A 267 28.34 -1.42 -2.04
N ALA A 268 29.05 -0.94 -3.06
CA ALA A 268 30.19 -1.66 -3.58
C ALA A 268 31.08 -1.92 -2.36
N THR A 269 31.10 -3.16 -1.90
CA THR A 269 32.17 -3.61 -1.02
C THR A 269 33.39 -3.54 -1.92
N ASN A 270 34.16 -2.46 -1.78
CA ASN A 270 35.50 -2.36 -2.35
C ASN A 270 36.29 -3.55 -1.78
N GLY A 271 36.42 -4.59 -2.59
CA GLY A 271 37.38 -5.66 -2.38
C GLY A 271 38.75 -5.24 -2.88
#